data_AF-A0A7S1GUT8-F1
#
_entry.id   AF-A0A7S1GUT8-F1
#
_cell.length_a   1.000
_cell.length_b   1.000
_cell.length_c   1.000
_cell.angle_alpha   90.00
_cell.angle_beta   90.00
_cell.angle_gamma   90.00
#
_symmetry.space_group_name_H-M   'P 1'
#
loop_
_entity.id
_entity.type
_entity.pdbx_description
1 polymer ?
#
loop_
_entity_poly.entity_id
_entity_poly.type
_entity_poly.pdbx_seq_one_letter_code
_entity_poly.pdbx_strand_id
1 'polypeptide(L)'
;ITVKEKNFGSSDSHPKITLGGAACEKSAWVSDAEATCVAPRGSGSGKQVVVEILGQKSRTDLHSAFSYDGPRIDRLSPPNGPTMGGTEVTIVGQNFGGRAGASDMSVKVGNVPCSSARWESETTVTCVAPPGVGAAMPVRVELNGLSSPPCEHPGRGGCPSSFQYDLPVIRSVEPNHGPTTGGYTVSLAGSNYGTSPTSIRLSVGGEACDRSSWVSNTMAKCVVPAGVGA
;
A
#
# COMPACT_ATOMS: atom_id res chain seq x y z
N ILE A 1 -2.56 -26.72 -11.14
CA ILE A 1 -3.51 -27.26 -10.14
C ILE A 1 -3.85 -28.69 -10.54
N THR A 2 -3.86 -29.61 -9.57
CA THR A 2 -4.37 -30.98 -9.76
C THR A 2 -5.75 -31.06 -9.12
N VAL A 3 -6.75 -31.43 -9.90
CA VAL A 3 -8.12 -31.64 -9.45
C VAL A 3 -8.31 -33.13 -9.22
N LYS A 4 -8.70 -33.49 -7.99
CA LYS A 4 -8.99 -34.87 -7.60
C LYS A 4 -10.47 -35.01 -7.28
N GLU A 5 -11.18 -35.73 -8.13
CA GLU A 5 -12.58 -36.11 -7.89
C GLU A 5 -12.78 -37.59 -8.22
N LYS A 6 -14.02 -38.07 -8.15
CA LYS A 6 -14.39 -39.39 -8.66
C LYS A 6 -15.17 -39.19 -9.96
N ASN A 7 -15.00 -40.12 -10.91
CA ASN A 7 -15.81 -40.23 -12.14
C ASN A 7 -15.42 -39.26 -13.27
N PHE A 8 -14.13 -39.06 -13.53
CA PHE A 8 -13.66 -38.37 -14.74
C PHE A 8 -13.76 -39.19 -16.04
N GLY A 9 -14.38 -40.38 -15.97
CA GLY A 9 -14.48 -41.32 -17.07
C GLY A 9 -13.28 -42.26 -17.14
N SER A 10 -13.45 -43.42 -17.78
CA SER A 10 -12.42 -44.45 -17.94
C SER A 10 -11.44 -44.19 -19.10
N SER A 11 -11.60 -43.07 -19.81
CA SER A 11 -10.77 -42.62 -20.94
C SER A 11 -10.80 -41.09 -21.02
N ASP A 12 -9.92 -40.49 -21.82
CA ASP A 12 -9.80 -39.03 -21.94
C ASP A 12 -11.15 -38.39 -22.31
N SER A 13 -11.74 -37.75 -21.30
CA SER A 13 -13.06 -37.13 -21.39
C SER A 13 -13.00 -35.66 -21.82
N HIS A 14 -11.80 -35.16 -22.18
CA HIS A 14 -11.52 -33.76 -22.46
C HIS A 14 -12.17 -32.82 -21.42
N PRO A 15 -11.83 -32.96 -20.13
CA PRO A 15 -12.46 -32.21 -19.06
C PRO A 15 -12.25 -30.71 -19.28
N LYS A 16 -13.35 -29.96 -19.28
CA LYS A 16 -13.32 -28.50 -19.29
C LYS A 16 -13.26 -28.02 -17.86
N ILE A 17 -12.13 -27.47 -17.46
CA ILE A 17 -11.94 -26.97 -16.10
C ILE A 17 -11.97 -25.45 -16.14
N THR A 18 -12.73 -24.85 -15.23
CA THR A 18 -12.79 -23.40 -15.02
C THR A 18 -12.44 -23.06 -13.58
N LEU A 19 -11.83 -21.89 -13.40
CA LEU A 19 -11.40 -21.34 -12.12
C LEU A 19 -12.00 -19.93 -11.99
N GLY A 20 -12.95 -19.76 -11.07
CA GLY A 20 -13.67 -18.51 -10.89
C GLY A 20 -14.42 -18.06 -12.15
N GLY A 21 -14.85 -19.01 -12.98
CA GLY A 21 -15.50 -18.78 -14.28
C GLY A 21 -14.56 -18.60 -15.47
N ALA A 22 -13.25 -18.46 -15.26
CA ALA A 22 -12.26 -18.42 -16.34
C ALA A 22 -11.79 -19.83 -16.72
N ALA A 23 -11.69 -20.14 -18.00
CA ALA A 23 -11.17 -21.43 -18.45
C ALA A 23 -9.68 -21.59 -18.11
N CYS A 24 -9.25 -22.81 -17.79
CA CYS A 24 -7.83 -23.12 -17.66
C CYS A 24 -7.10 -22.87 -18.98
N GLU A 25 -5.85 -22.40 -18.91
CA GLU A 25 -5.01 -22.20 -20.10
C GLU A 25 -4.74 -23.53 -20.81
N LYS A 26 -4.64 -24.59 -20.01
CA LYS A 26 -4.59 -25.98 -20.48
C LYS A 26 -5.24 -26.87 -19.44
N SER A 27 -6.09 -27.78 -19.88
CA SER A 27 -6.56 -28.91 -19.07
C SER A 27 -6.11 -30.23 -19.69
N ALA A 28 -5.91 -31.25 -18.85
CA ALA A 28 -5.64 -32.61 -19.31
C ALA A 28 -6.26 -33.61 -18.35
N TRP A 29 -6.89 -34.64 -18.92
CA TRP A 29 -7.27 -35.84 -18.19
C TRP A 29 -6.01 -36.64 -17.83
N VAL A 30 -5.94 -37.16 -16.62
CA VAL A 30 -4.82 -38.01 -16.14
C VAL A 30 -5.33 -39.41 -15.82
N SER A 31 -6.45 -39.49 -15.11
CA SER A 31 -7.13 -40.74 -14.77
C SER A 31 -8.62 -40.50 -14.50
N ASP A 32 -9.36 -41.56 -14.21
CA ASP A 32 -10.76 -41.51 -13.79
C ASP A 32 -10.99 -40.76 -12.46
N ALA A 33 -9.91 -40.41 -11.75
CA ALA A 33 -9.95 -39.63 -10.52
C ALA A 33 -9.07 -38.37 -10.51
N GLU A 34 -8.36 -38.09 -11.61
CA GLU A 34 -7.41 -36.98 -11.67
C GLU A 34 -7.44 -36.24 -13.01
N ALA A 35 -7.45 -34.92 -12.92
CA ALA A 35 -7.27 -34.01 -14.05
C ALA A 35 -6.35 -32.86 -13.64
N THR A 36 -5.60 -32.33 -14.61
CA THR A 36 -4.72 -31.18 -14.39
C THR A 36 -5.28 -29.94 -15.07
N CYS A 37 -5.06 -28.80 -14.44
CA CYS A 37 -5.40 -27.48 -14.94
C CYS A 37 -4.20 -26.55 -14.75
N VAL A 38 -3.74 -25.94 -15.84
CA VAL A 38 -2.88 -24.74 -15.78
C VAL A 38 -3.81 -23.57 -15.49
N ALA A 39 -3.66 -23.01 -14.28
CA ALA A 39 -4.50 -21.91 -13.82
C ALA A 39 -4.35 -20.73 -14.78
N PRO A 40 -5.47 -20.08 -15.19
CA PRO A 40 -5.37 -18.87 -15.97
C PRO A 40 -4.76 -17.74 -15.14
N ARG A 41 -4.31 -16.69 -15.82
CA ARG A 41 -4.03 -15.41 -15.15
C ARG A 41 -5.25 -14.95 -14.34
N GLY A 42 -5.03 -14.57 -13.09
CA GLY A 42 -6.09 -14.13 -12.20
C GLY A 42 -5.57 -13.48 -10.91
N SER A 43 -6.50 -13.11 -10.03
CA SER A 43 -6.20 -12.59 -8.70
C SER A 43 -7.40 -12.82 -7.76
N GLY A 44 -7.17 -12.60 -6.47
CA GLY A 44 -8.17 -12.76 -5.41
C GLY A 44 -8.25 -14.18 -4.83
N SER A 45 -9.05 -14.31 -3.78
CA SER A 45 -9.23 -15.56 -3.03
C SER A 45 -10.60 -16.21 -3.24
N GLY A 46 -10.71 -17.50 -2.95
CA GLY A 46 -12.01 -18.20 -2.89
C GLY A 46 -12.67 -18.43 -4.24
N LYS A 47 -11.89 -18.51 -5.32
CA LYS A 47 -12.38 -18.79 -6.67
C LYS A 47 -12.79 -20.26 -6.77
N GLN A 48 -14.01 -20.52 -7.23
CA GLN A 48 -14.52 -21.88 -7.37
C GLN A 48 -13.89 -22.58 -8.58
N VAL A 49 -13.36 -23.79 -8.36
CA VAL A 49 -12.93 -24.70 -9.42
C VAL A 49 -14.13 -25.55 -9.84
N VAL A 50 -14.47 -25.50 -11.12
CA VAL A 50 -15.59 -26.26 -11.70
C VAL A 50 -15.06 -27.13 -12.82
N VAL A 51 -15.33 -28.43 -12.75
CA VAL A 51 -15.03 -29.39 -13.81
C VAL A 51 -16.32 -29.66 -14.57
N GLU A 52 -16.26 -29.60 -15.90
CA GLU A 52 -17.35 -30.00 -16.79
C GLU A 52 -16.93 -31.17 -17.66
N ILE A 53 -17.72 -32.23 -17.63
CA ILE A 53 -17.51 -33.47 -18.38
C ILE A 53 -18.75 -33.75 -19.19
N LEU A 54 -18.62 -33.74 -20.52
CA LEU A 54 -19.73 -33.98 -21.46
C LEU A 54 -20.99 -33.15 -21.15
N GLY A 55 -20.81 -31.90 -20.69
CA GLY A 55 -21.89 -30.97 -20.35
C GLY A 55 -22.39 -31.04 -18.90
N GLN A 56 -21.88 -31.97 -18.08
CA GLN A 56 -22.22 -32.06 -16.65
C GLN A 56 -21.16 -31.36 -15.81
N LYS A 57 -21.59 -30.41 -14.96
CA LYS A 57 -20.71 -29.64 -14.09
C LYS A 57 -20.60 -30.26 -12.70
N SER A 58 -19.41 -30.22 -12.11
CA SER A 58 -19.17 -30.61 -10.72
C SER A 58 -19.87 -29.68 -9.74
N ARG A 59 -20.05 -30.16 -8.49
CA ARG A 59 -20.57 -29.34 -7.40
C ARG A 59 -19.47 -28.41 -6.89
N THR A 60 -19.86 -27.23 -6.43
CA THR A 60 -18.96 -26.25 -5.83
C THR A 60 -19.18 -26.15 -4.32
N ASP A 61 -18.12 -26.30 -3.54
CA ASP A 61 -18.10 -26.05 -2.09
C ASP A 61 -16.78 -25.39 -1.65
N LEU A 62 -16.45 -25.43 -0.36
CA LEU A 62 -15.20 -24.86 0.16
C LEU A 62 -13.95 -25.66 -0.22
N HIS A 63 -14.09 -26.97 -0.49
CA HIS A 63 -12.97 -27.82 -0.92
C HIS A 63 -12.60 -27.60 -2.39
N SER A 64 -13.50 -27.02 -3.19
CA SER A 64 -13.23 -26.56 -4.56
C SER A 64 -12.75 -25.11 -4.64
N ALA A 65 -12.44 -24.47 -3.50
CA ALA A 65 -11.94 -23.10 -3.48
C ALA A 65 -10.44 -23.02 -3.81
N PHE A 66 -10.08 -22.12 -4.72
CA PHE A 66 -8.72 -21.76 -5.09
C PHE A 66 -8.45 -20.29 -4.79
N SER A 67 -7.24 -19.97 -4.32
CA SER A 67 -6.81 -18.60 -4.10
C SER A 67 -5.48 -18.36 -4.80
N TYR A 68 -5.38 -17.22 -5.49
CA TYR A 68 -4.10 -16.73 -5.97
C TYR A 68 -3.29 -16.16 -4.80
N ASP A 69 -1.97 -16.13 -4.96
CA ASP A 69 -1.10 -15.47 -4.00
C ASP A 69 -1.41 -13.96 -3.92
N GLY A 70 -1.30 -13.41 -2.71
CA GLY A 70 -1.48 -11.99 -2.47
C GLY A 70 -0.34 -11.13 -3.03
N PRO A 71 -0.58 -9.83 -3.20
CA PRO A 71 0.45 -8.91 -3.67
C PRO A 71 1.60 -8.81 -2.66
N ARG A 72 2.83 -8.66 -3.13
CA ARG A 72 4.00 -8.44 -2.28
C ARG A 72 4.78 -7.23 -2.79
N ILE A 73 5.16 -6.33 -1.90
CA ILE A 73 5.94 -5.13 -2.25
C ILE A 73 7.42 -5.41 -1.99
N ASP A 74 8.25 -5.18 -3.00
CA ASP A 74 9.70 -5.32 -2.94
C ASP A 74 10.42 -3.99 -2.75
N ARG A 75 9.88 -2.91 -3.33
CA ARG A 75 10.48 -1.57 -3.25
C ARG A 75 9.50 -0.46 -3.61
N LEU A 76 9.71 0.70 -3.00
CA LEU A 76 9.13 1.99 -3.39
C LEU A 76 10.19 2.90 -4.03
N SER A 77 9.78 3.67 -5.05
CA SER A 77 10.64 4.67 -5.69
C SER A 77 9.84 5.89 -6.16
N PRO A 78 10.11 7.10 -5.62
CA PRO A 78 10.95 7.36 -4.45
C PRO A 78 10.30 6.79 -3.16
N PRO A 79 11.09 6.51 -2.10
CA PRO A 79 10.57 6.03 -0.82
C PRO A 79 10.09 7.16 0.11
N ASN A 80 10.19 8.42 -0.32
CA ASN A 80 9.84 9.59 0.49
C ASN A 80 9.27 10.73 -0.34
N GLY A 81 8.67 11.72 0.33
CA GLY A 81 8.16 12.94 -0.28
C GLY A 81 7.60 13.96 0.72
N PRO A 82 7.18 15.15 0.27
CA PRO A 82 6.78 16.23 1.17
C PRO A 82 5.46 15.93 1.88
N THR A 83 5.23 16.59 3.03
CA THR A 83 4.03 16.37 3.86
C THR A 83 2.72 16.74 3.17
N MET A 84 2.77 17.55 2.11
CA MET A 84 1.59 17.88 1.30
C MET A 84 1.24 16.79 0.28
N GLY A 85 1.99 15.69 0.23
CA GLY A 85 1.77 14.61 -0.74
C GLY A 85 2.19 15.01 -2.15
N GLY A 86 1.54 14.42 -3.15
CA GLY A 86 1.79 14.73 -4.57
C GLY A 86 3.01 14.01 -5.16
N THR A 87 3.71 13.20 -4.38
CA THR A 87 4.80 12.36 -4.89
C THR A 87 4.22 11.16 -5.64
N GLU A 88 4.51 11.06 -6.94
CA GLU A 88 4.26 9.83 -7.68
C GLU A 88 5.27 8.76 -7.24
N VAL A 89 4.76 7.67 -6.69
CA VAL A 89 5.53 6.54 -6.18
C VAL A 89 5.32 5.37 -7.12
N THR A 90 6.43 4.86 -7.68
CA THR A 90 6.48 3.55 -8.33
C THR A 90 6.67 2.46 -7.27
N ILE A 91 5.76 1.51 -7.26
CA ILE A 91 5.71 0.37 -6.36
C ILE A 91 6.08 -0.86 -7.19
N VAL A 92 7.23 -1.46 -6.88
CA VAL A 92 7.71 -2.68 -7.52
C VAL A 92 7.49 -3.85 -6.58
N GLY A 93 7.03 -4.97 -7.14
CA GLY A 93 6.67 -6.14 -6.37
C GLY A 93 6.28 -7.34 -7.21
N GLN A 94 5.42 -8.17 -6.64
CA GLN A 94 4.95 -9.43 -7.21
C GLN A 94 3.45 -9.56 -7.02
N ASN A 95 2.82 -10.35 -7.89
CA ASN A 95 1.41 -10.74 -7.80
C ASN A 95 0.43 -9.55 -7.80
N PHE A 96 0.71 -8.49 -8.57
CA PHE A 96 -0.23 -7.37 -8.75
C PHE A 96 -1.37 -7.68 -9.74
N GLY A 97 -1.59 -8.98 -10.01
CA GLY A 97 -2.63 -9.49 -10.87
C GLY A 97 -2.56 -9.02 -12.32
N GLY A 98 -3.49 -9.52 -13.14
CA GLY A 98 -3.62 -9.11 -14.53
C GLY A 98 -4.46 -7.85 -14.72
N ARG A 99 -4.34 -7.22 -15.90
CA ARG A 99 -5.04 -5.97 -16.28
C ARG A 99 -6.54 -5.97 -16.01
N ALA A 100 -7.23 -7.10 -16.17
CA ALA A 100 -8.67 -7.20 -15.95
C ALA A 100 -9.08 -6.96 -14.49
N GLY A 101 -8.18 -7.21 -13.53
CA GLY A 101 -8.41 -6.94 -12.10
C GLY A 101 -7.94 -5.55 -11.64
N ALA A 102 -7.37 -4.75 -12.53
CA ALA A 102 -6.76 -3.46 -12.17
C ALA A 102 -7.77 -2.42 -11.65
N SER A 103 -9.05 -2.54 -12.00
CA SER A 103 -10.11 -1.63 -11.54
C SER A 103 -10.38 -1.71 -10.03
N ASP A 104 -10.15 -2.89 -9.44
CA ASP A 104 -10.36 -3.16 -8.01
C ASP A 104 -9.06 -2.99 -7.19
N MET A 105 -8.01 -2.49 -7.84
CA MET A 105 -6.74 -2.24 -7.19
C MET A 105 -6.79 -0.92 -6.41
N SER A 106 -6.30 -0.95 -5.18
CA SER A 106 -6.08 0.27 -4.41
C SER A 106 -4.72 0.26 -3.73
N VAL A 107 -4.17 1.44 -3.51
CA VAL A 107 -2.93 1.63 -2.76
C VAL A 107 -3.20 2.59 -1.61
N LYS A 108 -2.66 2.29 -0.42
CA LYS A 108 -2.74 3.15 0.75
C LYS A 108 -1.36 3.45 1.29
N VAL A 109 -1.14 4.68 1.75
CA VAL A 109 0.01 5.09 2.58
C VAL A 109 -0.52 5.36 3.99
N GLY A 110 -0.08 4.56 4.95
CA GLY A 110 -0.77 4.45 6.24
C GLY A 110 -2.19 3.94 6.04
N ASN A 111 -3.16 4.70 6.55
CA ASN A 111 -4.59 4.42 6.38
C ASN A 111 -5.25 5.30 5.30
N VAL A 112 -4.46 6.10 4.57
CA VAL A 112 -4.99 7.06 3.60
C VAL A 112 -4.82 6.51 2.18
N PRO A 113 -5.89 6.44 1.37
CA PRO A 113 -5.79 6.05 -0.03
C PRO A 113 -4.85 6.97 -0.80
N CYS A 114 -3.96 6.38 -1.60
CA CYS A 114 -3.22 7.11 -2.61
C CYS A 114 -4.16 7.50 -3.75
N SER A 115 -3.90 8.66 -4.34
CA SER A 115 -4.64 9.10 -5.52
C SER A 115 -4.01 8.51 -6.79
N SER A 116 -4.79 8.43 -7.87
CA SER A 116 -4.29 7.99 -9.18
C SER A 116 -3.53 6.66 -9.15
N ALA A 117 -3.98 5.68 -8.34
CA ALA A 117 -3.41 4.34 -8.36
C ALA A 117 -3.61 3.73 -9.76
N ARG A 118 -2.53 3.28 -10.40
CA ARG A 118 -2.52 2.75 -11.76
C ARG A 118 -1.74 1.46 -11.80
N TRP A 119 -2.35 0.46 -12.40
CA TRP A 119 -1.69 -0.79 -12.70
C TRP A 119 -0.86 -0.61 -13.96
N GLU A 120 0.43 -0.94 -13.91
CA GLU A 120 1.32 -0.90 -15.07
C GLU A 120 1.64 -2.30 -15.57
N SER A 121 1.88 -3.24 -14.65
CA SER A 121 2.15 -4.64 -14.95
C SER A 121 1.92 -5.53 -13.72
N GLU A 122 2.06 -6.85 -13.89
CA GLU A 122 1.96 -7.84 -12.81
C GLU A 122 2.98 -7.62 -11.66
N THR A 123 3.98 -6.76 -11.87
CA THR A 123 5.04 -6.42 -10.91
C THR A 123 5.17 -4.93 -10.60
N THR A 124 4.38 -4.07 -11.25
CA THR A 124 4.52 -2.61 -11.12
C THR A 124 3.17 -1.91 -11.00
N VAL A 125 3.07 -1.04 -9.99
CA VAL A 125 1.94 -0.14 -9.75
C VAL A 125 2.49 1.25 -9.50
N THR A 126 1.80 2.27 -9.98
CA THR A 126 2.09 3.67 -9.63
C THR A 126 0.96 4.26 -8.82
N CYS A 127 1.26 5.19 -7.92
CA CYS A 127 0.24 5.96 -7.21
C CYS A 127 0.80 7.30 -6.75
N VAL A 128 -0.06 8.27 -6.49
CA VAL A 128 0.33 9.57 -5.94
C VAL A 128 0.05 9.61 -4.44
N ALA A 129 1.12 9.75 -3.65
CA ALA A 129 1.07 9.78 -2.20
C ALA A 129 0.16 10.92 -1.71
N PRO A 130 -0.73 10.67 -0.74
CA PRO A 130 -1.61 11.68 -0.18
C PRO A 130 -0.84 12.65 0.73
N PRO A 131 -1.44 13.80 1.11
CA PRO A 131 -0.92 14.60 2.21
C PRO A 131 -0.85 13.78 3.51
N GLY A 132 0.22 13.93 4.27
CA GLY A 132 0.41 13.20 5.52
C GLY A 132 1.65 13.61 6.30
N VAL A 133 1.84 12.96 7.43
CA VAL A 133 2.99 13.12 8.33
C VAL A 133 3.44 11.76 8.85
N GLY A 134 4.68 11.67 9.31
CA GLY A 134 5.22 10.48 9.95
C GLY A 134 6.36 9.84 9.18
N ALA A 135 7.18 9.11 9.92
CA ALA A 135 8.23 8.26 9.38
C ALA A 135 7.69 6.83 9.17
N ALA A 136 8.23 6.13 8.17
CA ALA A 136 7.94 4.72 7.91
C ALA A 136 6.44 4.37 7.82
N MET A 137 5.67 5.21 7.13
CA MET A 137 4.25 4.98 6.88
C MET A 137 4.06 3.71 6.04
N PRO A 138 3.27 2.72 6.48
CA PRO A 138 3.15 1.46 5.74
C PRO A 138 2.42 1.68 4.42
N VAL A 139 3.00 1.21 3.33
CA VAL A 139 2.36 1.15 2.02
C VAL A 139 1.72 -0.21 1.84
N ARG A 140 0.46 -0.23 1.40
CA ARG A 140 -0.27 -1.46 1.11
C ARG A 140 -0.86 -1.41 -0.28
N VAL A 141 -0.71 -2.51 -1.01
CA VAL A 141 -1.45 -2.76 -2.25
C VAL A 141 -2.59 -3.73 -1.90
N GLU A 142 -3.81 -3.35 -2.24
CA GLU A 142 -5.00 -4.19 -2.13
C GLU A 142 -5.51 -4.51 -3.53
N LEU A 143 -5.80 -5.79 -3.79
CA LEU A 143 -6.27 -6.28 -5.07
C LEU A 143 -7.24 -7.43 -4.86
N ASN A 144 -8.48 -7.28 -5.31
CA ASN A 144 -9.49 -8.34 -5.29
C ASN A 144 -9.65 -9.04 -3.93
N GLY A 145 -9.64 -8.27 -2.85
CA GLY A 145 -9.78 -8.75 -1.47
C GLY A 145 -8.50 -9.27 -0.82
N LEU A 146 -7.38 -9.33 -1.55
CA LEU A 146 -6.07 -9.63 -0.99
C LEU A 146 -5.31 -8.32 -0.70
N SER A 147 -4.52 -8.31 0.36
CA SER A 147 -3.70 -7.17 0.76
C SER A 147 -2.26 -7.61 0.93
N SER A 148 -1.32 -6.75 0.55
CA SER A 148 0.10 -7.01 0.79
C SER A 148 0.36 -7.03 2.29
N PRO A 149 1.09 -8.04 2.80
CA PRO A 149 1.35 -8.15 4.23
C PRO A 149 2.11 -6.92 4.76
N PRO A 150 1.94 -6.56 6.04
CA PRO A 150 2.83 -5.60 6.67
C PRO A 150 4.26 -6.15 6.60
N CYS A 151 5.28 -5.28 6.54
CA CYS A 151 6.65 -5.80 6.50
C CYS A 151 6.98 -6.54 7.79
N GLU A 152 7.45 -7.77 7.64
CA GLU A 152 7.62 -8.71 8.76
C GLU A 152 8.91 -8.49 9.56
N HIS A 153 9.84 -7.63 9.11
CA HIS A 153 11.09 -7.32 9.82
C HIS A 153 11.61 -5.92 9.49
N PRO A 154 11.47 -4.91 10.38
CA PRO A 154 12.09 -3.59 10.21
C PRO A 154 13.63 -3.57 10.44
N GLY A 155 14.29 -4.72 10.55
CA GLY A 155 15.69 -4.85 10.97
C GLY A 155 16.73 -4.67 9.87
N ARG A 156 17.70 -3.77 10.13
CA ARG A 156 18.96 -3.44 9.41
C ARG A 156 18.89 -2.98 7.94
N GLY A 157 17.82 -3.28 7.19
CA GLY A 157 17.62 -2.82 5.80
C GLY A 157 16.46 -1.84 5.61
N GLY A 158 15.72 -1.51 6.68
CA GLY A 158 14.45 -0.79 6.58
C GLY A 158 13.30 -1.66 6.06
N CYS A 159 12.11 -1.07 6.00
CA CYS A 159 10.90 -1.73 5.49
C CYS A 159 10.73 -1.36 4.01
N PRO A 160 10.79 -2.31 3.05
CA PRO A 160 10.73 -1.98 1.63
C PRO A 160 9.39 -1.39 1.20
N SER A 161 8.35 -1.61 2.00
CA SER A 161 6.99 -1.12 1.84
C SER A 161 6.68 0.04 2.79
N SER A 162 7.65 0.87 3.16
CA SER A 162 7.40 2.06 3.97
C SER A 162 7.75 3.35 3.24
N PHE A 163 6.81 4.31 3.30
CA PHE A 163 6.97 5.65 2.76
C PHE A 163 7.30 6.63 3.89
N GLN A 164 8.25 7.53 3.66
CA GLN A 164 8.63 8.55 4.65
C GLN A 164 8.20 9.93 4.19
N TYR A 165 7.43 10.64 5.01
CA TYR A 165 7.25 12.07 4.78
C TYR A 165 8.52 12.82 5.19
N ASP A 166 8.92 13.79 4.37
CA ASP A 166 10.13 14.56 4.55
C ASP A 166 10.15 15.30 5.90
N LEU A 167 11.34 15.44 6.47
CA LEU A 167 11.52 16.12 7.75
C LEU A 167 11.18 17.62 7.65
N PRO A 168 10.66 18.22 8.74
CA PRO A 168 10.46 19.67 8.81
C PRO A 168 11.81 20.39 8.71
N VAL A 169 11.84 21.50 7.96
CA VAL A 169 13.02 22.35 7.80
C VAL A 169 12.64 23.79 8.15
N ILE A 170 13.35 24.38 9.10
CA ILE A 170 13.24 25.81 9.41
C ILE A 170 14.26 26.55 8.54
N ARG A 171 13.82 27.56 7.79
CA ARG A 171 14.67 28.40 6.95
C ARG A 171 14.95 29.76 7.58
N SER A 172 13.96 30.34 8.25
CA SER A 172 14.12 31.61 8.96
C SER A 172 13.18 31.71 10.15
N VAL A 173 13.57 32.54 11.11
CA VAL A 173 12.81 32.90 12.32
C VAL A 173 12.77 34.42 12.40
N GLU A 174 11.58 35.00 12.54
CA GLU A 174 11.38 36.45 12.57
C GLU A 174 10.36 36.88 13.66
N PRO A 175 10.73 37.77 14.59
CA PRO A 175 12.09 38.28 14.81
C PRO A 175 13.02 37.15 15.30
N ASN A 176 14.33 37.28 15.03
CA ASN A 176 15.36 36.35 15.51
C ASN A 176 15.94 36.73 16.88
N HIS A 177 15.29 37.65 17.59
CA HIS A 177 15.68 38.16 18.90
C HIS A 177 14.44 38.64 19.67
N GLY A 178 14.57 38.75 21.00
CA GLY A 178 13.53 39.34 21.83
C GLY A 178 13.85 39.30 23.33
N PRO A 179 12.95 39.83 24.18
CA PRO A 179 13.17 39.93 25.62
C PRO A 179 13.24 38.57 26.33
N THR A 180 14.04 38.48 27.40
CA THR A 180 14.15 37.28 28.25
C THR A 180 12.85 36.94 28.99
N THR A 181 11.92 37.88 29.09
CA THR A 181 10.60 37.67 29.69
C THR A 181 9.69 36.75 28.88
N GLY A 182 10.03 36.44 27.62
CA GLY A 182 9.17 35.64 26.75
C GLY A 182 7.84 36.33 26.40
N GLY A 183 6.86 35.54 25.98
CA GLY A 183 5.49 35.97 25.63
C GLY A 183 5.34 36.62 24.25
N TYR A 184 6.44 36.99 23.59
CA TYR A 184 6.41 37.50 22.22
C TYR A 184 6.27 36.36 21.20
N THR A 185 5.74 36.68 20.03
CA THR A 185 5.56 35.69 18.96
C THR A 185 6.67 35.79 17.93
N VAL A 186 7.28 34.66 17.61
CA VAL A 186 8.15 34.52 16.44
C VAL A 186 7.45 33.73 15.34
N SER A 187 7.70 34.10 14.09
CA SER A 187 7.23 33.40 12.90
C SER A 187 8.38 32.59 12.32
N LEU A 188 8.12 31.33 11.98
CA LEU A 188 9.08 30.39 11.43
C LEU A 188 8.68 30.07 10.00
N ALA A 189 9.48 30.49 9.02
CA ALA A 189 9.29 30.11 7.63
C ALA A 189 10.14 28.87 7.31
N GLY A 190 9.60 27.96 6.51
CA GLY A 190 10.24 26.67 6.27
C GLY A 190 9.49 25.78 5.31
N SER A 191 9.60 24.46 5.52
CA SER A 191 8.91 23.43 4.75
C SER A 191 8.61 22.20 5.60
N ASN A 192 7.64 21.40 5.14
CA ASN A 192 7.23 20.13 5.74
C ASN A 192 6.72 20.24 7.19
N TYR A 193 6.03 21.32 7.54
CA TYR A 193 5.41 21.48 8.86
C TYR A 193 4.10 20.66 9.04
N GLY A 194 3.93 19.62 8.24
CA GLY A 194 2.74 18.77 8.25
C GLY A 194 1.51 19.39 7.62
N THR A 195 0.35 18.80 7.91
CA THR A 195 -0.92 19.07 7.22
C THR A 195 -1.98 19.67 8.14
N SER A 196 -1.69 19.83 9.43
CA SER A 196 -2.66 20.30 10.43
C SER A 196 -1.98 20.92 11.66
N PRO A 197 -2.72 21.66 12.50
CA PRO A 197 -2.21 22.22 13.74
C PRO A 197 -1.60 21.22 14.73
N THR A 198 -2.04 19.98 14.72
CA THR A 198 -1.50 18.95 15.61
C THR A 198 -0.15 18.42 15.15
N SER A 199 0.26 18.72 13.90
CA SER A 199 1.50 18.24 13.29
C SER A 199 2.78 18.88 13.83
N ILE A 200 2.66 20.04 14.49
CA ILE A 200 3.83 20.79 14.97
C ILE A 200 3.93 20.79 16.49
N ARG A 201 5.16 20.72 16.97
CA ARG A 201 5.57 21.07 18.34
C ARG A 201 6.86 21.86 18.20
N LEU A 202 6.82 23.11 18.63
CA LEU A 202 7.96 24.02 18.53
C LEU A 202 8.62 24.18 19.90
N SER A 203 9.93 24.31 19.88
CA SER A 203 10.74 24.63 21.05
C SER A 203 11.82 25.65 20.68
N VAL A 204 12.24 26.44 21.68
CA VAL A 204 13.32 27.43 21.58
C VAL A 204 14.34 27.06 22.65
N GLY A 205 15.58 26.78 22.25
CA GLY A 205 16.63 26.39 23.20
C GLY A 205 16.35 25.08 23.96
N GLY A 206 15.47 24.23 23.45
CA GLY A 206 15.01 23.00 24.12
C GLY A 206 13.72 23.16 24.91
N GLU A 207 13.32 24.39 25.25
CA GLU A 207 12.08 24.69 25.97
C GLU A 207 10.89 24.79 25.02
N ALA A 208 9.78 24.14 25.35
CA ALA A 208 8.58 24.16 24.51
C ALA A 208 8.00 25.58 24.42
N CYS A 209 7.50 25.95 23.25
CA CYS A 209 6.77 27.21 23.09
C CYS A 209 5.50 27.19 23.95
N ASP A 210 5.22 28.30 24.65
CA ASP A 210 3.97 28.49 25.42
C ASP A 210 2.74 28.19 24.56
N ARG A 211 2.86 28.52 23.27
CA ARG A 211 1.90 28.12 22.24
C ARG A 211 2.58 27.94 20.90
N SER A 212 2.45 26.74 20.34
CA SER A 212 2.75 26.46 18.94
C SER A 212 1.51 26.70 18.09
N SER A 213 1.63 27.40 16.97
CA SER A 213 0.52 27.64 16.03
C SER A 213 0.95 27.33 14.61
N TRP A 214 0.26 26.38 13.98
CA TRP A 214 0.47 26.05 12.58
C TRP A 214 -0.28 27.06 11.71
N VAL A 215 0.37 27.54 10.66
CA VAL A 215 -0.24 28.44 9.67
C VAL A 215 -0.38 27.73 8.33
N SER A 216 0.70 27.07 7.89
CA SER A 216 0.74 26.24 6.67
C SER A 216 1.87 25.21 6.78
N ASN A 217 2.04 24.37 5.75
CA ASN A 217 3.19 23.48 5.63
C ASN A 217 4.55 24.21 5.51
N THR A 218 4.55 25.54 5.36
CA THR A 218 5.73 26.39 5.21
C THR A 218 5.82 27.49 6.26
N MET A 219 4.82 27.61 7.15
CA MET A 219 4.77 28.68 8.15
C MET A 219 4.20 28.17 9.48
N ALA A 220 4.90 28.49 10.57
CA ALA A 220 4.44 28.26 11.92
C ALA A 220 4.76 29.46 12.81
N LYS A 221 4.11 29.55 13.97
CA LYS A 221 4.35 30.59 14.97
C LYS A 221 4.58 29.96 16.33
N CYS A 222 5.49 30.55 17.09
CA CYS A 222 5.82 30.17 18.46
C CYS A 222 5.64 31.39 19.36
N VAL A 223 4.85 31.24 20.43
CA VAL A 223 4.93 32.16 21.58
C VAL A 223 6.13 31.70 22.41
N VAL A 224 7.18 32.52 22.43
CA VAL A 224 8.48 32.17 23.03
C VAL A 224 8.34 32.16 24.56
N PRO A 225 8.75 31.09 25.26
CA PRO A 225 8.69 31.06 26.72
C PRO A 225 9.70 32.04 27.32
N ALA A 226 9.54 32.38 28.60
CA ALA A 226 10.59 33.10 29.31
C ALA A 226 11.87 32.26 29.34
N GLY A 227 13.03 32.90 29.19
CA GLY A 227 14.30 32.20 29.10
C GLY A 227 15.50 33.12 29.22
N VAL A 228 16.66 32.54 29.46
CA VAL A 228 17.94 33.26 29.46
C VAL A 228 18.62 33.09 28.11
N GLY A 229 19.17 34.18 27.56
CA GLY A 229 19.98 34.12 26.36
C GLY A 229 21.24 33.29 26.60
N ALA A 230 21.68 32.56 25.58
CA ALA A 230 22.98 31.89 25.55
C ALA A 230 24.10 32.89 25.21
#